data_AF-A0AA38G8I1-F1
#
_entry.id   AF-A0AA38G8I1-F1
#
_cell.length_a   1.000
_cell.length_b   1.000
_cell.length_c   1.000
_cell.angle_alpha   90.00
_cell.angle_beta   90.00
_cell.angle_gamma   90.00
#
_symmetry.space_group_name_H-M   'P 1'
#
loop_
_entity.id
_entity.type
_entity.pdbx_description
1 polymer ?
#
loop_
_entity_poly.entity_id
_entity_poly.type
_entity_poly.pdbx_seq_one_letter_code
_entity_poly.pdbx_strand_id
1 'polypeptide(L)'
;EVRMPAAGCKVGTKNQGELKDDTSSAREEKQILMRAISGPPFVNYRVWWSLGEAKYAGTALFVKNHFEALKLDFSLDQMSSALKHEVDGRVIVAEFESFRLLNSYVPNNGWKDDETGFKRRKKWDQRMLDFVLRHSDKPLIWCGDLNVSHEDIDVSHPEFFGNAKMAGYTPPNKEDCGQPGFTIGERRRFSTTLS
;
A
#
# COMPACT_ATOMS: atom_id res chain seq x y z
N GLU A 1 -18.46 2.44 5.09
CA GLU A 1 -17.34 2.30 4.14
C GLU A 1 -17.58 3.27 2.99
N VAL A 2 -16.72 4.27 2.81
CA VAL A 2 -16.80 5.19 1.66
C VAL A 2 -15.88 4.63 0.58
N ARG A 3 -16.44 4.20 -0.55
CA ARG A 3 -15.64 3.73 -1.68
C ARG A 3 -15.07 4.92 -2.42
N MET A 4 -13.77 4.88 -2.68
CA MET A 4 -13.08 5.97 -3.36
C MET A 4 -13.23 5.86 -4.88
N PRO A 5 -13.42 6.99 -5.60
CA PRO A 5 -13.28 7.01 -7.04
C PRO A 5 -11.83 6.68 -7.43
N ALA A 6 -11.63 5.83 -8.45
CA ALA A 6 -10.30 5.49 -8.97
C ALA A 6 -9.61 6.73 -9.56
N ALA A 7 -8.28 6.90 -9.43
CA ALA A 7 -7.58 7.97 -10.16
C ALA A 7 -6.93 7.42 -11.44
N GLY A 8 -7.25 8.02 -12.58
CA GLY A 8 -6.51 7.77 -13.82
C GLY A 8 -7.27 8.10 -15.08
N CYS A 9 -6.83 9.13 -15.79
CA CYS A 9 -7.08 9.29 -17.22
C CYS A 9 -6.30 8.19 -17.96
N LYS A 10 -6.90 7.56 -18.99
CA LYS A 10 -6.16 6.62 -19.88
C LYS A 10 -5.05 7.32 -20.67
N VAL A 11 -5.03 8.66 -20.69
CA VAL A 11 -4.09 9.48 -21.47
C VAL A 11 -3.84 10.81 -20.73
N GLY A 12 -2.76 10.95 -19.97
CA GLY A 12 -2.34 12.23 -19.37
C GLY A 12 -1.48 12.16 -18.11
N THR A 13 -0.78 13.25 -17.80
CA THR A 13 -0.04 13.45 -16.54
C THR A 13 -0.99 13.46 -15.35
N LYS A 14 -0.80 12.57 -14.38
CA LYS A 14 -1.69 12.43 -13.22
C LYS A 14 -1.51 13.61 -12.24
N ASN A 15 -2.59 14.34 -11.95
CA ASN A 15 -2.63 15.36 -10.88
C ASN A 15 -3.01 14.72 -9.54
N GLN A 16 -2.04 14.48 -8.67
CA GLN A 16 -2.19 13.64 -7.46
C GLN A 16 -2.88 14.33 -6.28
N GLY A 17 -3.24 15.62 -6.43
CA GLY A 17 -4.15 16.31 -5.52
C GLY A 17 -5.63 16.09 -5.86
N GLU A 18 -5.94 15.47 -7.00
CA GLU A 18 -7.30 15.46 -7.54
C GLU A 18 -7.84 14.05 -7.80
N LEU A 19 -9.06 13.83 -7.31
CA LEU A 19 -9.84 12.62 -7.58
C LEU A 19 -10.49 12.68 -8.95
N LYS A 20 -10.60 11.52 -9.61
CA LYS A 20 -11.30 11.39 -10.89
C LYS A 20 -12.81 11.55 -10.71
N ASP A 21 -13.44 12.12 -11.71
CA ASP A 21 -14.87 12.44 -11.75
C ASP A 21 -15.42 12.36 -13.19
N ASP A 22 -14.88 11.42 -13.97
CA ASP A 22 -15.24 11.21 -15.39
C ASP A 22 -16.65 10.66 -15.58
N THR A 23 -17.18 9.95 -14.59
CA THR A 23 -18.56 9.45 -14.57
C THR A 23 -19.43 10.23 -13.60
N SER A 24 -20.76 10.26 -13.81
CA SER A 24 -21.70 10.92 -12.90
C SER A 24 -21.61 10.36 -11.47
N SER A 25 -21.48 9.04 -11.34
CA SER A 25 -21.27 8.38 -10.04
C SER A 25 -19.96 8.80 -9.39
N ALA A 26 -18.85 8.87 -10.14
CA ALA A 26 -17.57 9.33 -9.58
C ALA A 26 -17.59 10.80 -9.16
N ARG A 27 -18.33 11.67 -9.88
CA ARG A 27 -18.55 13.09 -9.48
C ARG A 27 -19.25 13.20 -8.14
N GLU A 28 -20.33 12.44 -7.97
CA GLU A 28 -21.10 12.44 -6.73
C GLU A 28 -20.26 11.93 -5.54
N GLU A 29 -19.56 10.80 -5.73
CA GLU A 29 -18.63 10.26 -4.73
C GLU A 29 -17.53 11.26 -4.37
N LYS A 30 -16.91 11.90 -5.37
CA LYS A 30 -15.91 12.95 -5.17
C LYS A 30 -16.48 14.13 -4.41
N GLN A 31 -17.66 14.64 -4.77
CA GLN A 31 -18.28 15.78 -4.08
C GLN A 31 -18.56 15.48 -2.62
N ILE A 32 -19.10 14.30 -2.31
CA ILE A 32 -19.34 13.86 -0.93
C ILE A 32 -18.02 13.82 -0.15
N LEU A 33 -16.98 13.22 -0.73
CA LEU A 33 -15.67 13.11 -0.08
C LEU A 33 -15.02 14.48 0.12
N MET A 34 -14.99 15.33 -0.90
CA MET A 34 -14.44 16.68 -0.82
C MET A 34 -15.17 17.55 0.21
N ARG A 35 -16.50 17.40 0.32
CA ARG A 35 -17.29 18.06 1.37
C ARG A 35 -16.97 17.53 2.77
N ALA A 36 -16.72 16.23 2.91
CA ALA A 36 -16.35 15.64 4.20
C ALA A 36 -14.97 16.12 4.67
N ILE A 37 -14.00 16.24 3.76
CA ILE A 37 -12.63 16.65 4.11
C ILE A 37 -12.40 18.17 4.12
N SER A 38 -13.36 18.97 3.63
CA SER A 38 -13.27 20.44 3.71
C SER A 38 -13.67 21.01 5.08
N GLY A 39 -14.28 20.21 5.94
CA GLY A 39 -14.65 20.59 7.30
C GLY A 39 -13.59 20.24 8.36
N PRO A 40 -13.73 20.74 9.60
CA PRO A 40 -12.92 20.28 10.72
C PRO A 40 -13.07 18.77 10.98
N PRO A 41 -11.99 18.04 11.33
CA PRO A 41 -10.64 18.55 11.58
C PRO A 41 -9.77 18.67 10.30
N PHE A 42 -10.26 18.23 9.15
CA PHE A 42 -9.47 18.02 7.94
C PHE A 42 -9.15 19.29 7.13
N VAL A 43 -9.85 20.40 7.39
CA VAL A 43 -9.58 21.71 6.77
C VAL A 43 -8.11 22.17 6.86
N ASN A 44 -7.40 21.74 7.91
CA ASN A 44 -5.99 22.06 8.13
C ASN A 44 -5.02 20.97 7.64
N TYR A 45 -5.49 20.06 6.78
CA TYR A 45 -4.70 18.98 6.21
C TYR A 45 -4.61 19.14 4.69
N ARG A 46 -3.41 18.88 4.17
CA ARG A 46 -3.16 18.56 2.77
C ARG A 46 -3.33 17.06 2.60
N VAL A 47 -3.92 16.66 1.47
CA VAL A 47 -4.15 15.26 1.15
C VAL A 47 -3.48 14.92 -0.16
N TRP A 48 -2.75 13.81 -0.17
CA TRP A 48 -2.24 13.17 -1.39
C TRP A 48 -2.88 11.82 -1.57
N TRP A 49 -3.19 11.49 -2.82
CA TRP A 49 -3.83 10.23 -3.17
C TRP A 49 -2.87 9.43 -4.04
N SER A 50 -2.77 8.12 -3.77
CA SER A 50 -2.16 7.15 -4.67
C SER A 50 -3.25 6.16 -4.99
N LEU A 51 -3.85 6.25 -6.17
CA LEU A 51 -5.01 5.43 -6.53
C LEU A 51 -4.69 4.63 -7.79
N GLY A 52 -5.20 3.40 -7.82
CA GLY A 52 -5.11 2.56 -9.00
C GLY A 52 -6.12 2.91 -10.07
N GLU A 53 -5.99 2.26 -11.23
CA GLU A 53 -6.92 2.44 -12.37
C GLU A 53 -8.30 1.82 -12.11
N ALA A 54 -8.36 0.78 -11.28
CA ALA A 54 -9.60 0.18 -10.81
C ALA A 54 -10.04 0.81 -9.47
N LYS A 55 -11.33 0.71 -9.12
CA LYS A 55 -11.84 1.01 -7.75
C LYS A 55 -11.41 -0.07 -6.76
N TYR A 56 -10.12 -0.36 -6.70
CA TYR A 56 -9.51 -1.41 -5.90
C TYR A 56 -8.15 -0.91 -5.39
N ALA A 57 -7.85 -1.22 -4.13
CA ALA A 57 -6.69 -0.69 -3.40
C ALA A 57 -6.70 0.84 -3.31
N GLY A 58 -5.55 1.47 -3.56
CA GLY A 58 -5.35 2.89 -3.31
C GLY A 58 -5.08 3.25 -1.85
N THR A 59 -4.37 4.35 -1.67
CA THR A 59 -4.00 4.92 -0.37
C THR A 59 -4.13 6.43 -0.40
N ALA A 60 -4.30 7.02 0.78
CA ALA A 60 -4.32 8.46 0.98
C ALA A 60 -3.37 8.83 2.12
N LEU A 61 -2.72 9.97 2.01
CA LEU A 61 -1.87 10.53 3.05
C LEU A 61 -2.36 11.94 3.40
N PHE A 62 -2.81 12.10 4.64
CA PHE A 62 -3.25 13.38 5.21
C PHE A 62 -2.13 13.95 6.07
N VAL A 63 -1.63 15.14 5.73
CA VAL A 63 -0.58 15.82 6.46
C VAL A 63 -1.04 17.22 6.84
N LYS A 64 -0.88 17.60 8.10
CA LYS A 64 -1.26 18.95 8.54
C LYS A 64 -0.47 20.00 7.76
N ASN A 65 -1.12 21.10 7.40
CA ASN A 65 -0.56 22.13 6.51
C ASN A 65 0.75 22.76 6.99
N HIS A 66 1.09 22.68 8.28
CA HIS A 66 2.35 23.19 8.84
C HIS A 66 3.52 22.21 8.73
N PHE A 67 3.29 20.97 8.28
CA PHE A 67 4.37 20.04 7.93
C PHE A 67 4.59 20.07 6.42
N GLU A 68 5.80 20.39 6.00
CA GLU A 68 6.17 20.48 4.60
C GLU A 68 6.93 19.23 4.14
N ALA A 69 6.37 18.52 3.17
CA ALA A 69 7.07 17.42 2.49
C ALA A 69 7.96 18.01 1.38
N LEU A 70 9.26 17.70 1.44
CA LEU A 70 10.28 18.13 0.49
C LEU A 70 10.15 17.41 -0.86
N LYS A 71 9.75 16.14 -0.82
CA LYS A 71 9.59 15.30 -2.01
C LYS A 71 8.47 14.29 -1.79
N LEU A 72 7.76 13.95 -2.87
CA LEU A 72 6.79 12.88 -2.92
C LEU A 72 7.16 11.87 -4.02
N ASP A 73 7.02 10.58 -3.70
CA ASP A 73 7.13 9.47 -4.63
C ASP A 73 5.94 8.51 -4.43
N PHE A 74 5.65 7.70 -5.44
CA PHE A 74 4.48 6.81 -5.47
C PHE A 74 4.86 5.41 -5.97
N SER A 75 6.14 5.08 -5.92
CA SER A 75 6.72 3.79 -6.27
C SER A 75 7.84 3.39 -5.30
N LEU A 76 8.11 2.09 -5.23
CA LEU A 76 9.27 1.54 -4.50
C LEU A 76 10.54 1.52 -5.36
N ASP A 77 10.42 1.66 -6.68
CA ASP A 77 11.55 1.50 -7.61
C ASP A 77 12.18 2.85 -7.99
N GLN A 78 13.51 2.88 -8.10
CA GLN A 78 14.21 4.01 -8.73
C GLN A 78 14.01 3.94 -10.25
N MET A 79 13.11 4.74 -10.80
CA MET A 79 12.93 4.85 -12.25
C MET A 79 13.33 6.24 -12.74
N SER A 80 14.18 6.30 -13.77
CA SER A 80 14.69 7.53 -14.38
C SER A 80 13.68 8.31 -15.22
N SER A 81 12.42 7.86 -15.28
CA SER A 81 11.34 8.57 -15.98
C SER A 81 10.36 9.19 -14.98
N ALA A 82 10.14 10.49 -15.09
CA ALA A 82 9.53 11.39 -14.11
C ALA A 82 8.14 11.03 -13.52
N LEU A 83 7.42 9.98 -13.93
CA LEU A 83 6.15 9.59 -13.30
C LEU A 83 5.80 8.12 -13.58
N LYS A 84 6.36 7.15 -12.84
CA LYS A 84 5.77 5.80 -12.77
C LYS A 84 5.26 5.53 -11.36
N HIS A 85 3.97 5.73 -11.20
CA HIS A 85 3.20 5.33 -10.03
C HIS A 85 3.00 3.82 -10.04
N GLU A 86 2.88 3.20 -8.86
CA GLU A 86 2.31 1.85 -8.78
C GLU A 86 0.93 1.83 -9.46
N VAL A 87 0.70 0.84 -10.33
CA VAL A 87 -0.57 0.67 -11.07
C VAL A 87 -1.77 0.57 -10.13
N ASP A 88 -1.57 0.05 -8.92
CA ASP A 88 -2.60 -0.20 -7.92
C ASP A 88 -2.68 0.88 -6.82
N GLY A 89 -1.85 1.93 -6.87
CA GLY A 89 -1.90 3.03 -5.89
C GLY A 89 -1.49 2.65 -4.46
N ARG A 90 -0.66 1.62 -4.30
CA ARG A 90 -0.35 1.00 -3.00
C ARG A 90 0.75 1.69 -2.21
N VAL A 91 1.33 2.77 -2.72
CA VAL A 91 2.52 3.42 -2.14
C VAL A 91 2.39 4.94 -2.21
N ILE A 92 2.70 5.59 -1.09
CA ILE A 92 3.05 7.01 -1.00
C ILE A 92 4.33 7.09 -0.16
N VAL A 93 5.36 7.70 -0.71
CA VAL A 93 6.58 8.06 0.01
C VAL A 93 6.62 9.58 0.13
N ALA A 94 6.62 10.10 1.35
CA ALA A 94 6.78 11.52 1.62
C ALA A 94 8.11 11.75 2.36
N GLU A 95 8.98 12.55 1.78
CA GLU A 95 10.25 12.94 2.40
C GLU A 95 10.07 14.25 3.16
N PHE A 96 10.39 14.24 4.44
CA PHE A 96 10.48 15.42 5.29
C PHE A 96 11.95 15.73 5.58
N GLU A 97 12.19 16.86 6.24
CA GLU A 97 13.53 17.30 6.61
C GLU A 97 14.26 16.24 7.44
N SER A 98 13.63 15.70 8.49
CA SER A 98 14.25 14.78 9.45
C SER A 98 13.95 13.29 9.24
N PHE A 99 12.94 12.93 8.44
CA PHE A 99 12.55 11.53 8.21
C PHE A 99 11.88 11.34 6.85
N ARG A 100 11.74 10.07 6.42
CA ARG A 100 10.87 9.65 5.32
C ARG A 100 9.67 8.90 5.88
N LEU A 101 8.50 9.14 5.32
CA LEU A 101 7.28 8.38 5.60
C LEU A 101 6.94 7.53 4.38
N LEU A 102 6.97 6.21 4.54
CA LEU A 102 6.45 5.26 3.58
C LEU A 102 5.08 4.78 4.08
N ASN A 103 4.02 5.21 3.42
CA ASN A 103 2.68 4.65 3.58
C ASN A 103 2.45 3.60 2.49
N SER A 104 2.16 2.36 2.90
CA SER A 104 1.95 1.26 1.95
C SER A 104 0.73 0.42 2.27
N TYR A 105 0.04 -0.03 1.22
CA TYR A 105 -0.96 -1.10 1.30
C TYR A 105 -0.43 -2.34 0.58
N VAL A 106 0.24 -3.22 1.33
CA VAL A 106 0.90 -4.42 0.83
C VAL A 106 -0.14 -5.37 0.21
N PRO A 107 0.12 -5.95 -0.98
CA PRO A 107 -0.79 -6.91 -1.59
C PRO A 107 -1.01 -8.14 -0.70
N ASN A 108 -2.28 -8.45 -0.43
CA ASN A 108 -2.66 -9.76 0.06
C ASN A 108 -2.66 -10.77 -1.12
N ASN A 109 -2.00 -11.89 -0.91
CA ASN A 109 -1.90 -13.04 -1.81
C ASN A 109 -3.19 -13.89 -1.82
N GLY A 110 -3.89 -13.99 -0.69
CA GLY A 110 -4.98 -14.94 -0.52
C GLY A 110 -4.58 -16.39 -0.83
N TRP A 111 -5.58 -17.25 -1.00
CA TRP A 111 -5.40 -18.67 -1.33
C TRP A 111 -5.44 -18.89 -2.86
N LYS A 112 -4.48 -18.29 -3.58
CA LYS A 112 -4.42 -18.32 -5.05
C LYS A 112 -3.02 -18.69 -5.54
N ASP A 113 -2.97 -19.41 -6.65
CA ASP A 113 -1.71 -19.82 -7.32
C ASP A 113 -1.49 -19.09 -8.66
N ASP A 114 -2.19 -17.98 -8.86
CA ASP A 114 -2.02 -17.14 -10.05
C ASP A 114 -0.99 -16.00 -9.81
N GLU A 115 -0.78 -15.16 -10.83
CA GLU A 115 0.12 -14.01 -10.75
C GLU A 115 -0.31 -12.95 -9.72
N THR A 116 -1.45 -13.11 -9.05
CA THR A 116 -1.93 -12.23 -7.98
C THR A 116 -1.71 -12.81 -6.58
N GLY A 117 -1.29 -14.07 -6.47
CA GLY A 117 -1.04 -14.79 -5.21
C GLY A 117 0.38 -14.64 -4.65
N PHE A 118 0.94 -15.73 -4.12
CA PHE A 118 2.25 -15.73 -3.43
C PHE A 118 3.40 -15.22 -4.31
N LYS A 119 3.39 -15.47 -5.64
CA LYS A 119 4.41 -14.97 -6.56
C LYS A 119 4.49 -13.44 -6.55
N ARG A 120 3.33 -12.77 -6.58
CA ARG A 120 3.24 -11.31 -6.48
C ARG A 120 3.73 -10.81 -5.12
N ARG A 121 3.31 -11.49 -4.05
CA ARG A 121 3.73 -11.14 -2.68
C ARG A 121 5.25 -11.23 -2.52
N LYS A 122 5.89 -12.31 -2.96
CA LYS A 122 7.36 -12.47 -2.91
C LYS A 122 8.09 -11.36 -3.67
N LYS A 123 7.61 -11.01 -4.87
CA LYS A 123 8.18 -9.89 -5.65
C LYS A 123 8.02 -8.55 -4.93
N TRP A 124 6.87 -8.32 -4.29
CA TRP A 124 6.63 -7.13 -3.49
C TRP A 124 7.57 -7.06 -2.29
N ASP A 125 7.70 -8.14 -1.51
CA ASP A 125 8.57 -8.21 -0.35
C ASP A 125 10.03 -7.92 -0.72
N GLN A 126 10.50 -8.45 -1.86
CA GLN A 126 11.85 -8.15 -2.37
C GLN A 126 12.01 -6.66 -2.71
N ARG A 127 11.06 -6.06 -3.44
CA ARG A 127 11.10 -4.63 -3.78
C ARG A 127 11.09 -3.75 -2.53
N MET A 128 10.35 -4.15 -1.51
CA MET A 128 10.29 -3.45 -0.23
C MET A 128 11.63 -3.52 0.51
N LEU A 129 12.24 -4.71 0.60
CA LEU A 129 13.58 -4.88 1.16
C LEU A 129 14.59 -3.99 0.43
N ASP A 130 14.62 -4.04 -0.90
CA ASP A 130 15.54 -3.22 -1.68
C ASP A 130 15.28 -1.71 -1.47
N PHE A 131 14.01 -1.29 -1.31
CA PHE A 131 13.65 0.09 -1.01
C PHE A 131 14.19 0.53 0.36
N VAL A 132 13.98 -0.27 1.41
CA VAL A 132 14.43 0.02 2.77
C VAL A 132 15.96 0.13 2.80
N LEU A 133 16.66 -0.83 2.19
CA LEU A 133 18.13 -0.83 2.14
C LEU A 133 18.68 0.43 1.45
N ARG A 134 18.05 0.86 0.35
CA ARG A 134 18.45 2.07 -0.40
C ARG A 134 18.20 3.38 0.35
N HIS A 135 17.24 3.42 1.27
CA HIS A 135 16.85 4.64 2.00
C HIS A 135 17.34 4.65 3.45
N SER A 136 18.41 3.91 3.74
CA SER A 136 19.04 3.81 5.06
C SER A 136 19.80 5.07 5.51
N ASP A 137 19.95 6.07 4.63
CA ASP A 137 20.62 7.35 4.89
C ASP A 137 19.82 8.31 5.80
N LYS A 138 18.51 8.11 5.93
CA LYS A 138 17.62 8.95 6.73
C LYS A 138 16.60 8.07 7.46
N PRO A 139 16.18 8.40 8.69
CA PRO A 139 15.14 7.64 9.39
C PRO A 139 13.90 7.42 8.52
N LEU A 140 13.45 6.17 8.42
CA LEU A 140 12.28 5.76 7.64
C LEU A 140 11.18 5.28 8.59
N ILE A 141 10.03 5.93 8.53
CA ILE A 141 8.80 5.48 9.16
C ILE A 141 8.00 4.71 8.11
N TRP A 142 7.86 3.41 8.29
CA TRP A 142 7.05 2.55 7.43
C TRP A 142 5.70 2.26 8.11
N CYS A 143 4.59 2.63 7.47
CA CYS A 143 3.25 2.43 7.96
C CYS A 143 2.25 2.00 6.87
N GLY A 144 1.03 1.70 7.31
CA GLY A 144 -0.08 1.26 6.47
C GLY A 144 -0.50 -0.17 6.78
N ASP A 145 -1.21 -0.82 5.85
CA ASP A 145 -1.59 -2.22 5.98
C ASP A 145 -0.51 -3.10 5.33
N LEU A 146 0.24 -3.81 6.19
CA LEU A 146 1.38 -4.63 5.78
C LEU A 146 0.98 -6.06 5.37
N ASN A 147 -0.29 -6.44 5.57
CA ASN A 147 -0.80 -7.79 5.32
C ASN A 147 0.14 -8.89 5.84
N VAL A 148 0.69 -8.69 7.04
CA VAL A 148 1.53 -9.67 7.72
C VAL A 148 1.32 -9.59 9.22
N SER A 149 1.09 -10.75 9.82
CA SER A 149 1.20 -10.98 11.25
C SER A 149 2.55 -11.65 11.48
N HIS A 150 3.47 -10.95 12.15
CA HIS A 150 4.89 -11.30 12.19
C HIS A 150 5.20 -12.39 13.22
N GLU A 151 4.54 -12.30 14.37
CA GLU A 151 4.75 -13.17 15.52
C GLU A 151 3.45 -13.87 15.94
N ASP A 152 3.57 -14.94 16.71
CA ASP A 152 2.40 -15.73 17.13
C ASP A 152 1.44 -14.91 18.01
N ILE A 153 1.96 -13.90 18.71
CA ILE A 153 1.18 -12.94 19.50
C ILE A 153 0.29 -12.03 18.64
N ASP A 154 0.58 -11.89 17.34
CA ASP A 154 -0.17 -11.04 16.41
C ASP A 154 -1.48 -11.69 15.94
N VAL A 155 -1.74 -12.95 16.29
CA VAL A 155 -2.93 -13.69 15.89
C VAL A 155 -3.61 -14.38 17.07
N SER A 156 -4.93 -14.56 16.98
CA SER A 156 -5.71 -15.15 18.07
C SER A 156 -5.48 -16.65 18.28
N HIS A 157 -5.15 -17.39 17.20
CA HIS A 157 -4.97 -18.83 17.21
C HIS A 157 -3.77 -19.22 16.33
N PRO A 158 -2.53 -19.03 16.79
CA PRO A 158 -1.33 -19.20 15.96
C PRO A 158 -1.20 -20.61 15.39
N GLU A 159 -1.49 -21.66 16.17
CA GLU A 159 -1.44 -23.04 15.68
C GLU A 159 -2.48 -23.31 14.58
N PHE A 160 -3.69 -22.77 14.73
CA PHE A 160 -4.73 -22.90 13.72
C PHE A 160 -4.36 -22.17 12.43
N PHE A 161 -3.93 -20.90 12.52
CA PHE A 161 -3.56 -20.11 11.34
C PHE A 161 -2.28 -20.60 10.67
N GLY A 162 -1.30 -21.07 11.44
CA GLY A 162 -0.07 -21.66 10.90
C GLY A 162 -0.32 -22.95 10.11
N ASN A 163 -1.37 -23.70 10.46
CA ASN A 163 -1.76 -24.93 9.79
C ASN A 163 -2.99 -24.78 8.88
N ALA A 164 -3.51 -23.56 8.70
CA ALA A 164 -4.69 -23.31 7.90
C ALA A 164 -4.47 -23.84 6.47
N LYS A 165 -5.54 -24.37 5.88
CA LYS A 165 -5.59 -24.87 4.50
C LYS A 165 -6.97 -24.61 3.94
N MET A 166 -7.03 -24.02 2.75
CA MET A 166 -8.29 -23.91 2.00
C MET A 166 -8.54 -25.21 1.23
N ALA A 167 -9.76 -25.74 1.31
CA ALA A 167 -10.13 -26.95 0.58
C ALA A 167 -9.92 -26.76 -0.93
N GLY A 168 -9.23 -27.70 -1.57
CA GLY A 168 -8.90 -27.63 -3.00
C GLY A 168 -7.71 -26.75 -3.35
N TYR A 169 -7.04 -26.13 -2.36
CA TYR A 169 -5.81 -25.37 -2.57
C TYR A 169 -4.60 -26.11 -2.00
N THR A 170 -3.56 -26.26 -2.84
CA THR A 170 -2.24 -26.73 -2.42
C THR A 170 -1.25 -25.61 -2.65
N PRO A 171 -0.59 -25.08 -1.60
CA PRO A 171 0.42 -24.04 -1.76
C PRO A 171 1.57 -24.52 -2.65
N PRO A 172 2.14 -23.64 -3.49
CA PRO A 172 3.23 -24.01 -4.40
C PRO A 172 4.52 -24.40 -3.66
N ASN A 173 4.75 -23.87 -2.45
CA ASN A 173 5.93 -24.19 -1.63
C ASN A 173 5.54 -24.45 -0.17
N LYS A 174 6.36 -25.22 0.55
CA LYS A 174 6.15 -25.49 1.98
C LYS A 174 6.14 -24.22 2.85
N GLU A 175 6.89 -23.20 2.46
CA GLU A 175 6.91 -21.90 3.17
C GLU A 175 5.63 -21.08 3.00
N ASP A 176 4.83 -21.40 1.99
CA ASP A 176 3.56 -20.75 1.67
C ASP A 176 2.36 -21.48 2.34
N CYS A 177 2.64 -22.48 3.19
CA CYS A 177 1.63 -23.17 4.01
C CYS A 177 1.14 -22.28 5.17
N GLY A 178 -0.13 -22.42 5.51
CA GLY A 178 -0.80 -21.62 6.54
C GLY A 178 -1.56 -20.45 5.94
N GLN A 179 -2.20 -19.68 6.81
CA GLN A 179 -3.03 -18.54 6.43
C GLN A 179 -2.19 -17.47 5.69
N PRO A 180 -2.60 -17.01 4.50
CA PRO A 180 -2.02 -15.84 3.83
C PRO A 180 -1.93 -14.64 4.77
N GLY A 181 -0.75 -14.03 4.84
CA GLY A 181 -0.40 -13.00 5.83
C GLY A 181 0.18 -13.56 7.14
N PHE A 182 0.15 -14.87 7.38
CA PHE A 182 0.74 -15.51 8.56
C PHE A 182 1.59 -16.74 8.19
N THR A 183 1.93 -16.91 6.91
CA THR A 183 2.80 -18.00 6.47
C THR A 183 4.23 -17.82 6.95
N ILE A 184 4.97 -18.93 7.11
CA ILE A 184 6.37 -18.89 7.53
C ILE A 184 7.21 -18.06 6.56
N GLY A 185 6.94 -18.17 5.25
CA GLY A 185 7.67 -17.41 4.22
C GLY A 185 7.45 -15.90 4.34
N GLU A 186 6.21 -15.46 4.52
CA GLU A 186 5.89 -14.02 4.69
C GLU A 186 6.51 -13.46 5.98
N ARG A 187 6.40 -14.19 7.10
CA ARG A 187 6.99 -13.79 8.39
C ARG A 187 8.50 -13.64 8.29
N ARG A 188 9.19 -14.61 7.65
CA ARG A 188 10.65 -14.55 7.45
C ARG A 188 11.08 -13.36 6.59
N ARG A 189 10.43 -13.13 5.45
CA ARG A 189 10.77 -12.00 4.57
C ARG A 189 10.50 -10.65 5.24
N PHE A 190 9.43 -10.57 6.02
CA PHE A 190 9.15 -9.37 6.83
C PHE A 190 10.23 -9.16 7.89
N SER A 191 10.62 -10.20 8.62
CA SER A 191 11.72 -10.15 9.59
C SER A 191 13.03 -9.67 8.96
N THR A 192 13.39 -10.19 7.77
CA THR A 192 14.58 -9.73 7.01
C THR A 192 14.49 -8.26 6.58
N THR A 193 13.29 -7.74 6.34
CA THR A 193 13.12 -6.32 5.99
C THR A 193 13.31 -5.41 7.21
N LEU A 194 13.04 -5.91 8.42
CA LEU A 194 13.15 -5.14 9.66
C LEU A 194 14.55 -5.19 10.30
N SER A 195 15.38 -6.18 9.94
CA SER A 195 16.73 -6.37 10.47
C SER A 195 17.77 -5.48 9.80
#